data_AF-A0A484WWW2-F1
#
_entry.id   AF-A0A484WWW2-F1
#
_cell.length_a   1.000
_cell.length_b   1.000
_cell.length_c   1.000
_cell.angle_alpha   90.00
_cell.angle_beta   90.00
_cell.angle_gamma   90.00
#
_symmetry.space_group_name_H-M   'P 1'
#
loop_
_entity.id
_entity.type
_entity.pdbx_description
1 polymer ?
#
loop_
_entity_poly.entity_id
_entity_poly.type
_entity_poly.pdbx_seq_one_letter_code
_entity_poly.pdbx_strand_id
1 'polypeptide(L)'
;MDDALQQKLWRALAGGFGLKTNVMGPVTTWLSKTDTDFTLDGYWSDIAAFFGDAKNTSVEDLQHDTGLVEATQRLSQLVLVTRWLNLSEQDMTLLTGAPEQLDSSLSVAPRPDLSLLLLLTRFKRWQSQVTTSVDEALRLLPLLADIKSPVADVAEKIAAMHNLTVDSVISMNTLLFGDGRFPDSFAQLYTLLTWLRTGQVLNVGTAALHDLLTMAQSNPEAEDKNLITRVADALTAGLTR
;
A
#
# COMPACT_ATOMS: atom_id res chain seq x y z
N MET A 1 -26.39 -15.93 3.51
CA MET A 1 -26.07 -16.54 4.81
C MET A 1 -26.52 -15.60 5.91
N ASP A 2 -26.88 -16.07 7.12
CA ASP A 2 -27.15 -15.15 8.23
C ASP A 2 -25.85 -14.66 8.90
N ASP A 3 -25.90 -13.50 9.55
CA ASP A 3 -24.72 -12.86 10.16
C ASP A 3 -24.04 -13.75 11.22
N ALA A 4 -24.82 -14.58 11.93
CA ALA A 4 -24.31 -15.44 12.98
C ALA A 4 -23.47 -16.59 12.41
N LEU A 5 -23.94 -17.19 11.32
CA LEU A 5 -23.24 -18.24 10.59
C LEU A 5 -21.99 -17.67 9.90
N GLN A 6 -22.08 -16.48 9.31
CA GLN A 6 -20.94 -15.78 8.72
C GLN A 6 -19.83 -15.54 9.75
N GLN A 7 -20.17 -15.05 10.95
CA GLN A 7 -19.20 -14.86 12.02
C GLN A 7 -18.58 -16.18 12.50
N LYS A 8 -19.37 -17.26 12.58
CA LYS A 8 -18.85 -18.60 12.94
C LYS A 8 -17.86 -19.11 11.89
N LEU A 9 -18.19 -18.94 10.61
CA LEU A 9 -17.32 -19.32 9.50
C LEU A 9 -16.01 -18.54 9.53
N TRP A 10 -16.06 -17.22 9.70
CA TRP A 10 -14.84 -16.42 9.86
C TRP A 10 -14.01 -16.81 11.06
N ARG A 11 -14.62 -17.15 12.21
CA ARG A 11 -13.88 -17.67 13.38
C ARG A 11 -13.20 -19.00 13.08
N ALA A 12 -13.90 -19.91 12.41
CA ALA A 12 -13.36 -21.22 12.03
C ALA A 12 -12.19 -21.07 11.06
N LEU A 13 -12.35 -20.27 10.00
CA LEU A 13 -11.29 -19.97 9.03
C LEU A 13 -10.11 -19.28 9.70
N ALA A 14 -10.36 -18.28 10.56
CA ALA A 14 -9.32 -17.60 11.32
C ALA A 14 -8.51 -18.58 12.20
N GLY A 15 -9.19 -19.50 12.88
CA GLY A 15 -8.56 -20.57 13.66
C GLY A 15 -7.73 -21.52 12.78
N GLY A 16 -8.28 -21.97 11.65
CA GLY A 16 -7.58 -22.89 10.73
C GLY A 16 -6.36 -22.27 10.06
N PHE A 17 -6.43 -21.00 9.70
CA PHE A 17 -5.35 -20.27 9.03
C PHE A 17 -4.39 -19.53 9.98
N GLY A 18 -4.69 -19.48 11.28
CA GLY A 18 -3.89 -18.76 12.26
C GLY A 18 -3.92 -17.24 12.10
N LEU A 19 -5.05 -16.68 11.67
CA LEU A 19 -5.29 -15.24 11.58
C LEU A 19 -6.26 -14.78 12.68
N LYS A 20 -6.35 -13.46 12.88
CA LYS A 20 -7.39 -12.88 13.75
C LYS A 20 -8.73 -12.86 13.00
N THR A 21 -9.82 -13.12 13.72
CA THR A 21 -11.18 -13.13 13.15
C THR A 21 -11.56 -11.83 12.45
N ASN A 22 -11.17 -10.68 13.01
CA ASN A 22 -11.45 -9.36 12.46
C ASN A 22 -10.67 -9.06 11.16
N VAL A 23 -9.60 -9.83 10.87
CA VAL A 23 -8.85 -9.74 9.62
C VAL A 23 -9.39 -10.74 8.58
N MET A 24 -9.87 -11.89 9.03
CA MET A 24 -10.38 -12.94 8.13
C MET A 24 -11.58 -12.48 7.29
N GLY A 25 -12.50 -11.71 7.88
CA GLY A 25 -13.62 -11.13 7.13
C GLY A 25 -13.15 -10.30 5.93
N PRO A 26 -12.34 -9.25 6.14
CA PRO A 26 -11.71 -8.49 5.07
C PRO A 26 -10.92 -9.33 4.05
N VAL A 27 -10.24 -10.41 4.46
CA VAL A 27 -9.54 -11.32 3.52
C VAL A 27 -10.53 -12.05 2.62
N THR A 28 -11.65 -12.55 3.14
CA THR A 28 -12.69 -13.18 2.31
C THR A 28 -13.36 -12.18 1.37
N THR A 29 -13.52 -10.91 1.80
CA THR A 29 -13.97 -9.81 0.93
C THR A 29 -12.95 -9.48 -0.16
N TRP A 30 -11.66 -9.56 0.14
CA TRP A 30 -10.62 -9.35 -0.86
C TRP A 30 -10.67 -10.43 -1.95
N LEU A 31 -10.88 -11.70 -1.55
CA LEU A 31 -11.04 -12.79 -2.49
C LEU A 31 -12.27 -12.59 -3.38
N SER A 32 -13.44 -12.30 -2.81
CA SER A 32 -14.67 -12.11 -3.60
C SER A 32 -14.61 -10.91 -4.56
N LYS A 33 -13.80 -9.90 -4.26
CA LYS A 33 -13.57 -8.76 -5.17
C LYS A 33 -12.58 -9.07 -6.30
N THR A 34 -11.68 -10.04 -6.11
CA THR A 34 -10.62 -10.37 -7.07
C THR A 34 -10.94 -11.61 -7.90
N ASP A 35 -11.81 -12.47 -7.39
CA ASP A 35 -12.30 -13.71 -7.97
C ASP A 35 -13.83 -13.68 -8.02
N THR A 36 -14.38 -13.56 -9.23
CA THR A 36 -15.83 -13.44 -9.45
C THR A 36 -16.60 -14.73 -9.13
N ASP A 37 -15.91 -15.86 -9.12
CA ASP A 37 -16.53 -17.16 -8.88
C ASP A 37 -16.59 -17.46 -7.37
N PHE A 38 -15.84 -16.71 -6.56
CA PHE A 38 -15.83 -16.87 -5.12
C PHE A 38 -16.86 -15.96 -4.44
N THR A 39 -17.80 -16.60 -3.74
CA THR A 39 -18.61 -15.94 -2.70
C THR A 39 -18.51 -16.73 -1.42
N LEU A 40 -18.52 -16.05 -0.25
CA LEU A 40 -18.45 -16.73 1.04
C LEU A 40 -19.64 -17.68 1.26
N ASP A 41 -20.81 -17.26 0.79
CA ASP A 41 -22.04 -18.06 0.82
C ASP A 41 -21.91 -19.31 -0.05
N GLY A 42 -21.45 -19.16 -1.30
CA GLY A 42 -21.21 -20.28 -2.20
C GLY A 42 -20.18 -21.26 -1.63
N TYR A 43 -19.06 -20.73 -1.13
CA TYR A 43 -18.01 -21.53 -0.50
C TYR A 43 -18.54 -22.34 0.70
N TRP A 44 -19.40 -21.76 1.54
CA TRP A 44 -20.05 -22.51 2.61
C TRP A 44 -21.04 -23.56 2.09
N SER A 45 -21.83 -23.24 1.07
CA SER A 45 -22.75 -24.18 0.44
C SER A 45 -22.02 -25.39 -0.15
N ASP A 46 -20.87 -25.17 -0.78
CA ASP A 46 -20.04 -26.23 -1.35
C ASP A 46 -19.47 -27.13 -0.23
N ILE A 47 -18.97 -26.54 0.86
CA ILE A 47 -18.53 -27.30 2.05
C ILE A 47 -19.68 -28.15 2.61
N ALA A 48 -20.85 -27.55 2.80
CA ALA A 48 -22.00 -28.23 3.37
C ALA A 48 -22.52 -29.36 2.46
N ALA A 49 -22.50 -29.16 1.14
CA ALA A 49 -22.87 -30.17 0.16
C ALA A 49 -21.87 -31.32 0.16
N PHE A 50 -20.56 -31.01 0.13
CA PHE A 50 -19.50 -32.01 0.12
C PHE A 50 -19.54 -32.89 1.37
N PHE A 51 -19.55 -32.31 2.57
CA PHE A 51 -19.59 -33.08 3.83
C PHE A 51 -20.99 -33.60 4.18
N GLY A 52 -22.01 -33.23 3.41
CA GLY A 52 -23.37 -33.77 3.52
C GLY A 52 -23.55 -35.12 2.82
N ASP A 53 -22.69 -35.45 1.86
CA ASP A 53 -22.69 -36.77 1.21
C ASP A 53 -21.94 -37.78 2.09
N ALA A 54 -22.65 -38.82 2.53
CA ALA A 54 -22.09 -39.90 3.35
C ALA A 54 -20.95 -40.68 2.68
N LYS A 55 -20.74 -40.52 1.36
CA LYS A 55 -19.60 -41.10 0.63
C LYS A 55 -18.29 -40.33 0.85
N ASN A 56 -18.37 -39.04 1.16
CA ASN A 56 -17.21 -38.17 1.34
C ASN A 56 -16.71 -38.27 2.78
N THR A 57 -15.89 -39.28 3.05
CA THR A 57 -15.46 -39.65 4.42
C THR A 57 -13.98 -39.44 4.67
N SER A 58 -13.21 -39.15 3.62
CA SER A 58 -11.76 -39.03 3.66
C SER A 58 -11.26 -37.73 3.06
N VAL A 59 -9.99 -37.41 3.33
CA VAL A 59 -9.29 -36.28 2.70
C VAL A 59 -9.05 -36.54 1.21
N GLU A 60 -8.89 -37.81 0.81
CA GLU A 60 -8.73 -38.19 -0.60
C GLU A 60 -9.98 -37.82 -1.40
N ASP A 61 -11.18 -38.01 -0.84
CA ASP A 61 -12.44 -37.59 -1.49
C ASP A 61 -12.44 -36.07 -1.75
N LEU A 62 -11.92 -35.27 -0.81
CA LEU A 62 -11.84 -33.82 -0.93
C LEU A 62 -10.86 -33.39 -2.02
N GLN A 63 -9.78 -34.15 -2.24
CA GLN A 63 -8.82 -33.86 -3.31
C GLN A 63 -9.40 -34.07 -4.72
N HIS A 64 -10.44 -34.90 -4.85
CA HIS A 64 -11.17 -35.07 -6.10
C HIS A 64 -12.13 -33.91 -6.39
N ASP A 65 -12.55 -33.16 -5.36
CA ASP A 65 -13.28 -31.89 -5.52
C ASP A 65 -12.30 -30.75 -5.78
N THR A 66 -12.01 -30.52 -7.07
CA THR A 66 -11.09 -29.46 -7.50
C THR A 66 -11.60 -28.07 -7.13
N GLY A 67 -12.92 -27.86 -7.04
CA GLY A 67 -13.51 -26.54 -6.79
C GLY A 67 -13.23 -26.05 -5.36
N LEU A 68 -13.58 -26.87 -4.36
CA LEU A 68 -13.32 -26.52 -2.95
C LEU A 68 -11.83 -26.37 -2.65
N VAL A 69 -11.00 -27.24 -3.22
CA VAL A 69 -9.54 -27.19 -3.05
C VAL A 69 -8.98 -25.92 -3.67
N GLU A 70 -9.38 -25.56 -4.89
CA GLU A 70 -8.94 -24.33 -5.54
C GLU A 70 -9.37 -23.07 -4.78
N ALA A 71 -10.64 -23.00 -4.35
CA ALA A 71 -11.14 -21.86 -3.57
C ALA A 71 -10.37 -21.71 -2.24
N THR A 72 -10.13 -22.83 -1.54
CA THR A 72 -9.34 -22.86 -0.30
C THR A 72 -7.90 -22.42 -0.56
N GLN A 73 -7.31 -22.82 -1.69
CA GLN A 73 -5.94 -22.46 -2.04
C GLN A 73 -5.81 -20.98 -2.44
N ARG A 74 -6.78 -20.41 -3.14
CA ARG A 74 -6.80 -18.96 -3.44
C ARG A 74 -6.94 -18.16 -2.15
N LEU A 75 -7.81 -18.60 -1.23
CA LEU A 75 -7.92 -18.00 0.10
C LEU A 75 -6.60 -18.10 0.89
N SER A 76 -5.93 -19.27 0.86
CA SER A 76 -4.67 -19.48 1.58
C SER A 76 -3.55 -18.57 1.07
N GLN A 77 -3.52 -18.25 -0.22
CA GLN A 77 -2.57 -17.28 -0.78
C GLN A 77 -2.79 -15.88 -0.22
N LEU A 78 -4.02 -15.39 -0.16
CA LEU A 78 -4.31 -14.07 0.40
C LEU A 78 -4.01 -14.03 1.91
N VAL A 79 -4.34 -15.09 2.63
CA VAL A 79 -3.96 -15.28 4.04
C VAL A 79 -2.45 -15.16 4.23
N LEU A 80 -1.66 -15.80 3.37
CA LEU A 80 -0.20 -15.75 3.42
C LEU A 80 0.30 -14.30 3.23
N VAL A 81 -0.24 -13.58 2.25
CA VAL A 81 0.13 -12.17 2.00
C VAL A 81 -0.21 -11.29 3.21
N THR A 82 -1.44 -11.41 3.72
CA THR A 82 -1.91 -10.69 4.91
C THR A 82 -1.01 -10.95 6.12
N ARG A 83 -0.62 -12.22 6.35
CA ARG A 83 0.24 -12.60 7.47
C ARG A 83 1.67 -12.10 7.29
N TRP A 84 2.25 -12.27 6.10
CA TRP A 84 3.65 -11.91 5.84
C TRP A 84 3.88 -10.41 5.98
N LEU A 85 2.93 -9.61 5.49
CA LEU A 85 2.98 -8.15 5.59
C LEU A 85 2.41 -7.62 6.91
N ASN A 86 1.89 -8.50 7.78
CA ASN A 86 1.21 -8.15 9.02
C ASN A 86 0.14 -7.07 8.81
N LEU A 87 -0.74 -7.30 7.82
CA LEU A 87 -1.81 -6.37 7.47
C LEU A 87 -2.88 -6.37 8.57
N SER A 88 -3.21 -5.18 9.06
CA SER A 88 -4.27 -4.95 10.02
C SER A 88 -5.64 -4.97 9.34
N GLU A 89 -6.71 -5.01 10.13
CA GLU A 89 -8.09 -4.84 9.63
C GLU A 89 -8.26 -3.51 8.86
N GLN A 90 -7.63 -2.43 9.33
CA GLN A 90 -7.68 -1.13 8.66
C GLN A 90 -6.92 -1.15 7.33
N ASP A 91 -5.76 -1.81 7.26
CA ASP A 91 -5.01 -1.99 6.01
C ASP A 91 -5.83 -2.75 4.97
N MET A 92 -6.51 -3.82 5.40
CA MET A 92 -7.36 -4.63 4.53
C MET A 92 -8.62 -3.87 4.08
N THR A 93 -9.20 -3.07 4.98
CA THR A 93 -10.35 -2.21 4.65
C THR A 93 -9.97 -1.14 3.64
N LEU A 94 -8.78 -0.54 3.78
CA LEU A 94 -8.23 0.39 2.80
C LEU A 94 -8.00 -0.30 1.45
N LEU A 95 -7.31 -1.44 1.43
CA LEU A 95 -7.00 -2.21 0.22
C LEU A 95 -8.25 -2.64 -0.57
N THR A 96 -9.32 -2.99 0.14
CA THR A 96 -10.55 -3.48 -0.50
C THR A 96 -11.58 -2.39 -0.74
N GLY A 97 -11.62 -1.35 0.10
CA GLY A 97 -12.65 -0.31 0.10
C GLY A 97 -12.27 0.97 -0.64
N ALA A 98 -11.01 1.39 -0.55
CA ALA A 98 -10.48 2.59 -1.19
C ALA A 98 -9.05 2.38 -1.71
N PRO A 99 -8.83 1.42 -2.62
CA PRO A 99 -7.50 1.08 -3.13
C PRO A 99 -6.82 2.25 -3.86
N GLU A 100 -7.58 3.20 -4.40
CA GLU A 100 -7.07 4.41 -5.05
C GLU A 100 -6.25 5.29 -4.10
N GLN A 101 -6.53 5.22 -2.79
CA GLN A 101 -5.74 5.93 -1.78
C GLN A 101 -4.36 5.30 -1.57
N LEU A 102 -4.18 4.02 -1.92
CA LEU A 102 -2.87 3.36 -1.92
C LEU A 102 -2.10 3.70 -3.20
N ASP A 103 -2.77 3.64 -4.34
CA ASP A 103 -2.23 3.96 -5.65
C ASP A 103 -3.38 4.40 -6.57
N SER A 104 -3.31 5.60 -7.13
CA SER A 104 -4.39 6.19 -7.91
C SER A 104 -4.71 5.45 -9.21
N SER A 105 -3.86 4.52 -9.64
CA SER A 105 -4.17 3.60 -10.76
C SER A 105 -5.13 2.47 -10.37
N LEU A 106 -5.34 2.21 -9.09
CA LEU A 106 -6.20 1.14 -8.59
C LEU A 106 -7.65 1.64 -8.44
N SER A 107 -8.55 1.17 -9.30
CA SER A 107 -9.98 1.48 -9.23
C SER A 107 -10.81 0.41 -8.51
N VAL A 108 -10.23 -0.77 -8.29
CA VAL A 108 -10.85 -1.93 -7.64
C VAL A 108 -9.83 -2.65 -6.77
N ALA A 109 -10.31 -3.54 -5.89
CA ALA A 109 -9.43 -4.33 -5.05
C ALA A 109 -8.44 -5.11 -5.94
N PRO A 110 -7.12 -4.91 -5.77
CA PRO A 110 -6.13 -5.45 -6.69
C PRO A 110 -5.93 -6.96 -6.46
N ARG A 111 -5.66 -7.70 -7.54
CA ARG A 111 -5.15 -9.08 -7.44
C ARG A 111 -3.74 -9.07 -6.86
N PRO A 112 -3.34 -10.11 -6.11
CA PRO A 112 -1.98 -10.23 -5.61
C PRO A 112 -1.00 -10.41 -6.78
N ASP A 113 -0.20 -9.38 -7.03
CA ASP A 113 0.94 -9.41 -7.95
C ASP A 113 2.19 -8.81 -7.30
N LEU A 114 3.33 -8.86 -7.99
CA LEU A 114 4.58 -8.35 -7.45
C LEU A 114 4.52 -6.84 -7.14
N SER A 115 3.83 -6.07 -7.99
CA SER A 115 3.69 -4.62 -7.85
C SER A 115 2.94 -4.26 -6.57
N LEU A 116 1.82 -4.95 -6.31
CA LEU A 116 1.04 -4.79 -5.09
C LEU A 116 1.84 -5.22 -3.85
N LEU A 117 2.55 -6.34 -3.91
CA LEU A 117 3.37 -6.80 -2.78
C LEU A 117 4.46 -5.78 -2.42
N LEU A 118 5.07 -5.16 -3.44
CA LEU A 118 6.05 -4.10 -3.24
C LEU A 118 5.41 -2.83 -2.66
N LEU A 119 4.24 -2.43 -3.17
CA LEU A 119 3.47 -1.28 -2.66
C LEU A 119 3.12 -1.47 -1.19
N LEU A 120 2.54 -2.63 -0.82
CA LEU A 120 2.15 -2.93 0.55
C LEU A 120 3.37 -3.05 1.48
N THR A 121 4.50 -3.60 1.00
CA THR A 121 5.74 -3.63 1.78
C THR A 121 6.24 -2.21 2.09
N ARG A 122 6.23 -1.32 1.09
CA ARG A 122 6.58 0.10 1.28
C ARG A 122 5.60 0.80 2.22
N PHE A 123 4.32 0.46 2.13
CA PHE A 123 3.27 0.99 2.98
C PHE A 123 3.48 0.62 4.45
N LYS A 124 3.71 -0.66 4.75
CA LYS A 124 4.01 -1.11 6.12
C LYS A 124 5.31 -0.52 6.66
N ARG A 125 6.33 -0.38 5.80
CA ARG A 125 7.56 0.33 6.17
C ARG A 125 7.28 1.80 6.51
N TRP A 126 6.47 2.49 5.73
CA TRP A 126 6.09 3.87 6.01
C TRP A 126 5.33 4.00 7.33
N GLN A 127 4.37 3.11 7.61
CA GLN A 127 3.65 3.08 8.89
C GLN A 127 4.57 2.89 10.11
N SER A 128 5.70 2.18 9.95
CA SER A 128 6.70 2.05 11.03
C SER A 128 7.64 3.25 11.19
N GLN A 129 7.64 4.17 10.23
CA GLN A 129 8.56 5.32 10.16
C GLN A 129 7.92 6.65 10.55
N VAL A 130 6.58 6.70 10.64
CA VAL A 130 5.89 7.92 11.10
C VAL A 130 6.14 8.14 12.59
N THR A 131 6.20 9.40 12.99
CA THR A 131 6.39 9.80 14.40
C THR A 131 5.09 9.77 15.21
N THR A 132 3.95 9.71 14.52
CA THR A 132 2.60 9.66 15.08
C THR A 132 2.07 8.22 15.18
N SER A 133 0.86 8.04 15.71
CA SER A 133 0.17 6.74 15.62
C SER A 133 -0.14 6.38 14.17
N VAL A 134 -0.24 5.08 13.88
CA VAL A 134 -0.62 4.57 12.56
C VAL A 134 -2.00 5.08 12.15
N ASP A 135 -2.96 5.12 13.07
CA ASP A 135 -4.31 5.63 12.81
C ASP A 135 -4.29 7.09 12.33
N GLU A 136 -3.45 7.94 12.94
CA GLU A 136 -3.33 9.34 12.54
C GLU A 136 -2.63 9.47 11.18
N ALA A 137 -1.62 8.65 10.93
CA ALA A 137 -0.95 8.61 9.63
C ALA A 137 -1.92 8.18 8.52
N LEU A 138 -2.77 7.19 8.78
CA LEU A 138 -3.76 6.73 7.81
C LEU A 138 -4.84 7.77 7.50
N ARG A 139 -5.13 8.70 8.42
CA ARG A 139 -6.00 9.86 8.14
C ARG A 139 -5.40 10.85 7.14
N LEU A 140 -4.12 10.75 6.81
CA LEU A 140 -3.54 11.54 5.72
C LEU A 140 -4.09 11.10 4.36
N LEU A 141 -4.30 9.79 4.14
CA LEU A 141 -4.61 9.29 2.79
C LEU A 141 -5.91 9.84 2.20
N PRO A 142 -7.02 9.96 2.96
CA PRO A 142 -8.22 10.64 2.47
C PRO A 142 -8.00 12.13 2.19
N LEU A 143 -7.12 12.80 2.94
CA LEU A 143 -6.80 14.22 2.72
C LEU A 143 -6.01 14.41 1.42
N LEU A 144 -5.12 13.46 1.09
CA LEU A 144 -4.39 13.42 -0.18
C LEU A 144 -5.34 13.21 -1.36
N ALA A 145 -6.28 12.29 -1.22
CA ALA A 145 -7.26 11.99 -2.26
C ALA A 145 -8.28 13.12 -2.48
N ASP A 146 -8.45 14.04 -1.51
CA ASP A 146 -9.37 15.17 -1.64
C ASP A 146 -8.69 16.37 -2.32
N ILE A 147 -9.08 16.61 -3.58
CA ILE A 147 -8.62 17.73 -4.42
C ILE A 147 -8.95 19.10 -3.79
N LYS A 148 -9.91 19.17 -2.86
CA LYS A 148 -10.30 20.43 -2.20
C LYS A 148 -9.43 20.76 -0.98
N SER A 149 -8.61 19.82 -0.51
CA SER A 149 -7.73 20.04 0.65
C SER A 149 -6.73 21.16 0.34
N PRO A 150 -6.57 22.16 1.22
CA PRO A 150 -5.54 23.17 1.06
C PRO A 150 -4.16 22.54 1.07
N VAL A 151 -3.35 22.87 0.06
CA VAL A 151 -1.97 22.40 -0.09
C VAL A 151 -1.12 22.65 1.17
N ALA A 152 -1.32 23.79 1.83
CA ALA A 152 -0.62 24.13 3.06
C ALA A 152 -0.91 23.14 4.20
N ASP A 153 -2.17 22.80 4.43
CA ASP A 153 -2.60 21.89 5.50
C ASP A 153 -2.04 20.48 5.30
N VAL A 154 -2.01 20.02 4.05
CA VAL A 154 -1.44 18.71 3.68
C VAL A 154 0.08 18.70 3.90
N ALA A 155 0.76 19.78 3.48
CA ALA A 155 2.20 19.93 3.67
C ALA A 155 2.59 19.98 5.14
N GLU A 156 1.85 20.73 5.97
CA GLU A 156 2.03 20.81 7.42
C GLU A 156 1.90 19.43 8.06
N LYS A 157 0.88 18.68 7.68
CA LYS A 157 0.66 17.33 8.23
C LYS A 157 1.79 16.38 7.87
N ILE A 158 2.21 16.35 6.60
CA ILE A 158 3.36 15.53 6.14
C ILE A 158 4.63 15.93 6.89
N ALA A 159 4.89 17.23 7.02
CA ALA A 159 6.07 17.76 7.70
C ALA A 159 6.11 17.31 9.17
N ALA A 160 5.00 17.44 9.88
CA ALA A 160 4.88 17.03 11.28
C ALA A 160 5.08 15.51 11.47
N MET A 161 4.50 14.67 10.60
CA MET A 161 4.60 13.20 10.72
C MET A 161 6.01 12.64 10.43
N HIS A 162 6.85 13.41 9.74
CA HIS A 162 8.17 12.97 9.31
C HIS A 162 9.33 13.83 9.86
N ASN A 163 9.05 14.75 10.80
CA ASN A 163 10.03 15.71 11.32
C ASN A 163 10.76 16.47 10.21
N LEU A 164 10.00 16.96 9.22
CA LEU A 164 10.49 17.78 8.11
C LEU A 164 10.04 19.24 8.28
N THR A 165 10.59 20.13 7.47
CA THR A 165 10.07 21.51 7.37
C THR A 165 9.02 21.61 6.27
N VAL A 166 8.00 22.43 6.48
CA VAL A 166 6.92 22.66 5.49
C VAL A 166 7.50 23.15 4.15
N ASP A 167 8.46 24.06 4.20
CA ASP A 167 9.13 24.60 3.01
C ASP A 167 9.83 23.50 2.19
N SER A 168 10.46 22.52 2.85
CA SER A 168 11.11 21.40 2.15
C SER A 168 10.10 20.52 1.42
N VAL A 169 8.95 20.25 2.07
CA VAL A 169 7.86 19.46 1.50
C VAL A 169 7.26 20.18 0.29
N ILE A 170 6.91 21.47 0.42
CA ILE A 170 6.33 22.26 -0.66
C ILE A 170 7.30 22.38 -1.84
N SER A 171 8.57 22.68 -1.58
CA SER A 171 9.57 22.84 -2.64
C SER A 171 9.78 21.53 -3.42
N MET A 172 9.92 20.41 -2.71
CA MET A 172 10.08 19.10 -3.36
C MET A 172 8.82 18.66 -4.08
N ASN A 173 7.65 18.92 -3.50
CA ASN A 173 6.38 18.63 -4.14
C ASN A 173 6.24 19.40 -5.46
N THR A 174 6.54 20.69 -5.45
CA THR A 174 6.49 21.54 -6.64
C THR A 174 7.42 21.02 -7.73
N LEU A 175 8.61 20.56 -7.35
CA LEU A 175 9.55 19.94 -8.27
C LEU A 175 9.00 18.65 -8.92
N LEU A 176 8.34 17.78 -8.15
CA LEU A 176 7.89 16.47 -8.62
C LEU A 176 6.54 16.49 -9.33
N PHE A 177 5.60 17.33 -8.87
CA PHE A 177 4.21 17.32 -9.32
C PHE A 177 3.76 18.63 -9.95
N GLY A 178 4.54 19.70 -9.84
CA GLY A 178 4.20 21.05 -10.30
C GLY A 178 3.45 21.88 -9.26
N ASP A 179 3.27 23.17 -9.57
CA ASP A 179 2.58 24.12 -8.71
C ASP A 179 1.12 23.73 -8.46
N GLY A 180 0.69 23.79 -7.20
CA GLY A 180 -0.70 23.58 -6.79
C GLY A 180 -1.20 22.14 -6.88
N ARG A 181 -0.34 21.17 -7.22
CA ARG A 181 -0.65 19.73 -7.19
C ARG A 181 0.02 19.09 -6.00
N PHE A 182 -0.64 18.15 -5.34
CA PHE A 182 -0.08 17.35 -4.25
C PHE A 182 -0.28 15.86 -4.56
N PRO A 183 0.44 14.95 -3.88
CA PRO A 183 0.22 13.52 -4.01
C PRO A 183 -1.25 13.19 -3.74
N ASP A 184 -1.88 12.42 -4.63
CA ASP A 184 -3.27 11.98 -4.48
C ASP A 184 -3.42 10.61 -3.81
N SER A 185 -2.30 9.92 -3.61
CA SER A 185 -2.23 8.53 -3.18
C SER A 185 -0.94 8.26 -2.41
N PHE A 186 -0.92 7.15 -1.65
CA PHE A 186 0.27 6.72 -0.94
C PHE A 186 1.47 6.48 -1.86
N ALA A 187 1.28 5.90 -3.05
CA ALA A 187 2.37 5.67 -4.00
C ALA A 187 3.11 6.96 -4.39
N GLN A 188 2.35 8.04 -4.65
CA GLN A 188 2.92 9.36 -4.94
C GLN A 188 3.55 9.99 -3.69
N LEU A 189 2.90 9.88 -2.52
CA LEU A 189 3.47 10.34 -1.25
C LEU A 189 4.81 9.65 -0.97
N TYR A 190 4.90 8.35 -1.18
CA TYR A 190 6.12 7.58 -0.96
C TYR A 190 7.26 8.03 -1.89
N THR A 191 6.92 8.44 -3.12
CA THR A 191 7.88 9.04 -4.05
C THR A 191 8.40 10.37 -3.50
N LEU A 192 7.52 11.27 -3.06
CA LEU A 192 7.89 12.53 -2.41
C LEU A 192 8.82 12.31 -1.21
N LEU A 193 8.45 11.40 -0.31
CA LEU A 193 9.23 11.08 0.90
C LEU A 193 10.60 10.47 0.56
N THR A 194 10.66 9.64 -0.48
CA THR A 194 11.92 9.08 -0.98
C THR A 194 12.87 10.19 -1.43
N TRP A 195 12.39 11.15 -2.21
CA TRP A 195 13.20 12.29 -2.65
C TRP A 195 13.68 13.17 -1.50
N LEU A 196 12.80 13.46 -0.54
CA LEU A 196 13.14 14.22 0.67
C LEU A 196 14.25 13.52 1.48
N ARG A 197 14.14 12.20 1.67
CA ARG A 197 15.17 11.40 2.35
C ARG A 197 16.47 11.35 1.59
N THR A 198 16.44 11.23 0.26
CA THR A 198 17.65 11.28 -0.57
C THR A 198 18.38 12.61 -0.40
N GLY A 199 17.63 13.73 -0.35
CA GLY A 199 18.20 15.05 -0.07
C GLY A 199 18.87 15.13 1.30
N GLN A 200 18.22 14.58 2.33
CA GLN A 200 18.79 14.50 3.68
C GLN A 200 20.05 13.63 3.73
N VAL A 201 20.06 12.47 3.06
CA VAL A 201 21.23 11.56 3.02
C VAL A 201 22.41 12.20 2.31
N LEU A 202 22.15 12.94 1.24
CA LEU A 202 23.18 13.67 0.49
C LEU A 202 23.53 15.02 1.13
N ASN A 203 22.80 15.45 2.17
CA ASN A 203 22.91 16.76 2.80
C ASN A 203 22.78 17.93 1.80
N VAL A 204 21.86 17.80 0.84
CA VAL A 204 21.61 18.80 -0.21
C VAL A 204 20.14 19.20 -0.26
N GLY A 205 19.89 20.43 -0.73
CA GLY A 205 18.54 20.94 -0.93
C GLY A 205 17.88 20.47 -2.23
N THR A 206 16.59 20.77 -2.38
CA THR A 206 15.76 20.41 -3.55
C THR A 206 16.36 20.87 -4.87
N ALA A 207 16.98 22.06 -4.93
CA ALA A 207 17.61 22.58 -6.15
C ALA A 207 18.78 21.71 -6.64
N ALA A 208 19.61 21.20 -5.72
CA ALA A 208 20.72 20.33 -6.07
C ALA A 208 20.25 18.94 -6.52
N LEU A 209 19.15 18.44 -5.94
CA LEU A 209 18.51 17.21 -6.40
C LEU A 209 17.90 17.37 -7.80
N HIS A 210 17.31 18.53 -8.10
CA HIS A 210 16.83 18.86 -9.44
C HIS A 210 18.00 18.91 -10.43
N ASP A 211 19.08 19.61 -10.11
CA ASP A 211 20.27 19.70 -10.96
C ASP A 211 20.89 18.31 -11.20
N LEU A 212 20.93 17.43 -10.19
CA LEU A 212 21.34 16.02 -10.33
C LEU A 212 20.40 15.22 -11.25
N LEU A 213 19.09 15.44 -11.15
CA LEU A 213 18.12 14.79 -12.04
C LEU A 213 18.32 15.26 -13.49
N THR A 214 18.59 16.55 -13.70
CA THR A 214 18.90 17.11 -15.02
C THR A 214 20.17 16.51 -15.60
N MET A 215 21.23 16.35 -14.78
CA MET A 215 22.48 15.66 -15.20
C MET A 215 22.27 14.19 -15.58
N ALA A 216 21.24 13.52 -15.06
CA ALA A 216 20.95 12.12 -15.39
C ALA A 216 20.20 11.96 -16.72
N GLN A 217 19.75 13.05 -17.35
CA GLN A 217 19.03 13.01 -18.62
C GLN A 217 20.00 12.88 -19.79
N SER A 218 19.57 12.21 -20.86
CA SER A 218 20.36 12.10 -22.10
C SER A 218 20.15 13.30 -23.03
N ASN A 219 20.36 14.53 -22.53
CA ASN A 219 20.19 15.77 -23.29
C ASN A 219 21.42 16.69 -23.18
N PRO A 220 21.57 17.71 -24.04
CA PRO A 220 22.72 18.60 -24.01
C PRO A 220 22.84 19.43 -22.73
N GLU A 221 21.71 19.69 -22.05
CA GLU A 221 21.67 20.44 -20.79
C GLU A 221 22.34 19.66 -19.64
N ALA A 222 22.31 18.32 -19.69
CA ALA A 222 22.97 17.45 -18.73
C ALA A 222 24.50 17.59 -18.71
N GLU A 223 25.10 18.01 -19.83
CA GLU A 223 26.55 18.21 -19.98
C GLU A 223 26.97 19.69 -19.82
N ASP A 224 26.05 20.57 -19.41
CA ASP A 224 26.37 21.98 -19.19
C ASP A 224 27.42 22.11 -18.07
N LYS A 225 28.55 22.75 -18.39
CA LYS A 225 29.67 22.94 -17.46
C LYS A 225 29.24 23.67 -16.17
N ASN A 226 28.36 24.66 -16.27
CA ASN A 226 27.85 25.40 -15.13
C ASN A 226 26.95 24.54 -14.25
N LEU A 227 26.14 23.65 -14.84
CA LEU A 227 25.34 22.67 -14.11
C LEU A 227 26.23 21.73 -13.30
N ILE A 228 27.25 21.15 -13.95
CA ILE A 228 28.21 20.25 -13.30
C ILE A 228 28.92 20.95 -12.14
N THR A 229 29.37 22.21 -12.34
CA THR A 229 30.01 22.99 -11.26
C THR A 229 29.07 23.23 -10.09
N ARG A 230 27.82 23.66 -10.33
CA ARG A 230 26.84 23.87 -9.25
C ARG A 230 26.57 22.61 -8.45
N VAL A 231 26.42 21.46 -9.11
CA VAL A 231 26.21 20.17 -8.44
C VAL A 231 27.43 19.75 -7.63
N ALA A 232 28.64 19.89 -8.19
CA ALA A 232 29.88 19.57 -7.50
C ALA A 232 30.06 20.42 -6.24
N ASP A 233 29.79 21.72 -6.32
CA ASP A 233 29.87 22.64 -5.19
C ASP A 233 28.84 22.29 -4.11
N ALA A 234 27.59 22.00 -4.51
CA ALA A 234 26.53 21.62 -3.58
C ALA A 234 26.82 20.30 -2.84
N LEU A 235 27.30 19.27 -3.55
CA LEU A 235 27.68 17.99 -2.94
C LEU A 235 28.90 18.14 -2.03
N THR A 236 29.91 18.92 -2.44
CA THR A 236 31.11 19.16 -1.64
C THR A 236 30.77 19.93 -0.36
N ALA A 237 29.90 20.94 -0.44
CA ALA A 237 29.41 21.65 0.73
C ALA A 237 28.68 20.71 1.70
N GLY A 238 27.92 19.74 1.19
CA GLY A 238 27.23 18.71 1.97
C GLY A 238 28.15 17.79 2.77
N LEU A 239 29.39 17.55 2.31
CA LEU A 239 30.39 16.72 3.02
C LEU A 239 31.07 17.45 4.18
N THR A 240 31.01 18.78 4.20
CA THR A 240 31.74 19.63 5.17
C THR A 240 30.92 20.05 6.40
N ARG A 241 29.70 19.53 6.54
CA ARG A 241 28.78 19.77 7.66
C ARG A 241 28.53 18.50 8.44
#